data_AF-A0A352GHD2-F1
#
_entry.id   AF-A0A352GHD2-F1
#
_cell.length_a   1.000
_cell.length_b   1.000
_cell.length_c   1.000
_cell.angle_alpha   90.00
_cell.angle_beta   90.00
_cell.angle_gamma   90.00
#
_symmetry.space_group_name_H-M   'P 1'
#
loop_
_entity.id
_entity.type
_entity.pdbx_description
1 polymer ?
#
loop_
_entity_poly.entity_id
_entity_poly.type
_entity_poly.pdbx_seq_one_letter_code
_entity_poly.pdbx_strand_id
1 'polypeptide(L)' 'GPMNRGVEIDSEVADDFYRSVIREQVEMGVAVRMAALEILAHNLEPLAETNL' A
#
# COMPACT_ATOMS: atom_id res chain seq x y z
N GLY A 1 -3.27 5.93 4.56
CA GLY A 1 -3.85 7.13 3.93
C GLY A 1 -3.41 8.35 4.70
N PRO A 2 -3.94 9.56 4.43
CA PRO A 2 -3.71 10.70 5.30
C PRO A 2 -4.29 10.41 6.70
N MET A 3 -3.63 10.93 7.72
CA MET A 3 -4.05 10.87 9.12
C MET A 3 -4.31 12.30 9.60
N ASN A 4 -5.37 12.54 10.35
CA ASN A 4 -5.66 13.87 10.90
C ASN A 4 -4.99 14.03 12.28
N ARG A 5 -3.84 14.69 12.30
CA ARG A 5 -3.09 14.98 13.55
C ARG A 5 -3.86 15.92 14.47
N GLY A 6 -3.82 15.65 15.77
CA GLY A 6 -4.54 16.42 16.78
C GLY A 6 -6.06 16.17 16.80
N VAL A 7 -6.56 15.26 15.94
CA VAL A 7 -7.98 14.84 15.91
C VAL A 7 -8.08 13.32 16.07
N GLU A 8 -7.45 12.56 15.17
CA GLU A 8 -7.48 11.09 15.16
C GLU A 8 -6.32 10.47 15.95
N ILE A 9 -5.20 11.19 16.03
CA ILE A 9 -3.97 10.74 16.64
C ILE A 9 -3.14 11.92 17.12
N ASP A 10 -2.52 11.75 18.28
CA ASP A 10 -1.62 12.75 18.83
C ASP A 10 -0.36 12.90 17.95
N SER A 11 0.09 14.13 17.76
CA SER A 11 1.28 14.44 16.95
C SER A 11 2.54 13.78 17.52
N GLU A 12 2.71 13.72 18.84
CA GLU A 12 3.88 13.10 19.47
C GLU A 12 3.93 11.60 19.16
N VAL A 13 2.78 10.93 19.16
CA VAL A 13 2.69 9.51 18.81
C VAL A 13 2.92 9.29 17.30
N ALA A 14 2.38 10.17 16.47
CA ALA A 14 2.55 10.11 15.02
C ALA A 14 4.02 10.30 14.59
N ASP A 15 4.75 11.16 15.30
CA ASP A 15 6.14 11.55 15.02
C ASP A 15 7.19 10.73 15.76
N ASP A 16 6.80 9.87 16.71
CA ASP A 16 7.73 9.01 17.42
C ASP A 16 8.43 8.05 16.46
N PHE A 17 9.71 8.31 16.18
CA PHE A 17 10.51 7.53 15.24
C PHE A 17 10.67 6.05 15.64
N TYR A 18 10.60 5.73 16.92
CA TYR A 18 10.82 4.37 17.44
C TYR A 18 9.53 3.55 17.53
N ARG A 19 8.37 4.22 17.63
CA ARG A 19 7.08 3.56 17.84
C ARG A 19 6.13 3.72 16.66
N SER A 20 6.22 4.81 15.91
CA SER A 20 5.37 5.08 14.76
C SER A 20 5.79 4.24 13.57
N VAL A 21 4.88 3.39 13.10
CA VAL A 21 5.08 2.53 11.92
C VAL A 21 4.56 3.16 10.63
N ILE A 22 4.14 4.43 10.65
CA ILE A 22 3.42 5.01 9.52
C ILE A 22 4.24 5.03 8.22
N ARG A 23 5.54 5.30 8.31
CA ARG A 23 6.41 5.32 7.13
C ARG A 23 6.48 3.94 6.48
N GLU A 24 6.71 2.91 7.30
CA GLU A 24 6.73 1.51 6.85
C GLU A 24 5.37 1.11 6.26
N GLN A 25 4.25 1.49 6.89
CA GLN A 25 2.91 1.21 6.37
C GLN A 25 2.65 1.85 5.00
N VAL A 26 3.11 3.08 4.77
CA VAL A 26 2.95 3.76 3.47
C VAL A 26 3.77 3.05 2.39
N GLU A 27 5.02 2.69 2.70
CA GLU A 27 5.92 1.96 1.80
C GLU A 27 5.36 0.57 1.47
N MET A 28 4.98 -0.20 2.49
CA MET A 28 4.37 -1.52 2.34
C MET A 28 3.06 -1.47 1.55
N GLY A 29 2.28 -0.39 1.71
CA GLY A 29 1.06 -0.18 0.94
C GLY A 29 1.30 -0.11 -0.58
N VAL A 30 2.43 0.44 -1.03
CA VAL A 30 2.80 0.42 -2.46
C VAL A 30 3.06 -1.00 -2.92
N ALA A 31 3.90 -1.75 -2.17
CA ALA A 31 4.23 -3.14 -2.50
C ALA A 31 2.97 -4.02 -2.61
N VAL A 32 2.03 -3.90 -1.67
CA VAL A 32 0.76 -4.66 -1.70
C VAL A 32 -0.07 -4.34 -2.94
N ARG A 33 -0.18 -3.07 -3.32
CA ARG A 33 -0.92 -2.68 -4.54
C ARG A 33 -0.24 -3.18 -5.80
N MET A 34 1.08 -3.12 -5.87
CA MET A 34 1.83 -3.65 -7.02
C MET A 34 1.62 -5.15 -7.15
N ALA A 35 1.69 -5.91 -6.06
CA ALA A 35 1.40 -7.34 -6.05
C ALA A 35 -0.05 -7.63 -6.47
N ALA A 36 -1.03 -6.84 -6.00
CA ALA A 36 -2.43 -6.99 -6.40
C ALA A 36 -2.63 -6.73 -7.90
N LEU A 37 -1.99 -5.69 -8.45
CA LEU A 37 -2.03 -5.38 -9.88
C LEU A 37 -1.32 -6.45 -10.73
N GLU A 38 -0.19 -6.98 -10.27
CA GLU A 38 0.53 -8.07 -10.91
C GLU A 38 -0.34 -9.34 -10.99
N ILE A 39 -0.96 -9.73 -9.87
CA ILE A 39 -1.89 -10.87 -9.83
C ILE A 39 -3.07 -10.63 -10.76
N LEU A 40 -3.66 -9.42 -10.77
CA LEU A 40 -4.76 -9.10 -11.67
C LEU A 40 -4.33 -9.17 -13.14
N ALA A 41 -3.16 -8.62 -13.48
CA ALA A 41 -2.62 -8.65 -14.84
C ALA A 41 -2.42 -10.08 -15.32
N HIS A 42 -1.79 -10.95 -14.52
CA HIS A 42 -1.62 -12.37 -14.85
C HIS A 42 -2.95 -13.11 -15.01
N ASN A 43 -3.96 -12.81 -14.18
CA ASN A 43 -5.27 -13.44 -14.32
C ASN A 43 -6.09 -12.90 -15.53
N LEU A 44 -5.70 -11.76 -16.10
CA LEU A 44 -6.28 -11.20 -17.33
C LEU A 44 -5.56 -11.70 -18.60
N GLU A 45 -4.42 -12.39 -18.47
CA GLU A 45 -3.71 -13.06 -19.59
C GLU A 45 -4.35 -14.33 -20.21
N PRO A 46 -5.63 -14.76 -19.99
CA PRO A 46 -6.20 -15.87 -20.79
C PRO A 46 -6.58 -15.55 -22.25
N LEU A 47 -6.47 -14.29 -22.71
CA LEU A 47 -7.00 -13.85 -24.03
C LEU A 47 -5.95 -13.36 -25.03
N ALA A 48 -4.68 -13.24 -24.63
CA ALA A 48 -3.61 -12.78 -25.52
C ALA A 48 -2.99 -13.91 -26.37
N GLU A 49 -3.13 -15.17 -25.93
CA GLU A 49 -2.52 -16.34 -26.60
C GLU A 49 -3.48 -17.16 -27.47
N THR A 50 -4.75 -16.77 -27.62
CA THR A 50 -5.72 -17.57 -28.41
C THR A 50 -5.68 -17.31 -29.93
N ASN A 51 -4.63 -16.69 -30.48
CA ASN A 51 -4.51 -16.45 -31.94
C ASN A 51 -3.05 -16.54 -32.45
N LEU A 52 -2.46 -17.72 -32.34
CA LEU A 52 -1.40 -18.20 -33.25
C LEU A 52 -1.77 -19.60 -33.74
#